data_AF-A0AAE4EAQ8-F1
#
_entry.id   AF-A0AAE4EAQ8-F1
#
_cell.length_a   1.000
_cell.length_b   1.000
_cell.length_c   1.000
_cell.angle_alpha   90.00
_cell.angle_beta   90.00
_cell.angle_gamma   90.00
#
_symmetry.space_group_name_H-M   'P 1'
#
loop_
_entity.id
_entity.type
_entity.pdbx_description
1 polymer ?
#
loop_
_entity_poly.entity_id
_entity_poly.type
_entity_poly.pdbx_seq_one_letter_code
_entity_poly.pdbx_strand_id
1 'polypeptide(L)'
;MFIRKSQHNKICEELRYHIIMQDWKFERFEHSYDGGGGPYKRIIECREIAKSVNALPDDERRVLLHRLAYIDAWLNRLIPLMTERMKPCDKEAWDRALSDIPAESVYGDALHYFQQEVRG
;
A
#
# COMPACT_ATOMS: atom_id res chain seq x y z
N MET A 1 -33.67 -30.90 -0.54
CA MET A 1 -32.88 -31.05 -1.78
C MET A 1 -31.52 -31.62 -1.39
N PHE A 2 -31.33 -32.95 -1.49
CA PHE A 2 -30.06 -33.58 -1.14
C PHE A 2 -29.08 -33.42 -2.30
N ILE A 3 -28.06 -32.59 -2.13
CA ILE A 3 -26.95 -32.52 -3.07
C ILE A 3 -26.33 -33.92 -3.11
N ARG A 4 -26.26 -34.55 -4.30
CA ARG A 4 -25.61 -35.86 -4.46
C ARG A 4 -24.18 -35.76 -3.93
N LYS A 5 -23.71 -36.77 -3.20
CA LYS A 5 -22.38 -36.81 -2.56
C LYS A 5 -21.24 -36.39 -3.51
N SER A 6 -21.33 -36.74 -4.79
CA SER A 6 -20.38 -36.32 -5.84
C SER A 6 -20.38 -34.81 -6.10
N GLN A 7 -21.56 -34.18 -6.09
CA GLN A 7 -21.73 -32.75 -6.31
C GLN A 7 -21.31 -31.94 -5.08
N HIS A 8 -21.52 -32.47 -3.88
CA HIS A 8 -20.98 -31.91 -2.64
C HIS A 8 -19.45 -31.93 -2.62
N ASN A 9 -18.85 -33.08 -2.94
CA ASN A 9 -17.39 -33.21 -3.01
C ASN A 9 -16.76 -32.25 -4.04
N LYS A 10 -17.41 -32.06 -5.20
CA LYS A 10 -16.94 -31.11 -6.21
C LYS A 10 -16.92 -29.67 -5.70
N ILE A 11 -17.98 -29.24 -5.02
CA ILE A 11 -18.06 -27.90 -4.40
C ILE A 11 -16.96 -27.72 -3.34
N CYS A 12 -16.71 -28.73 -2.51
CA CYS A 12 -15.66 -28.67 -1.50
C CYS A 12 -14.25 -28.56 -2.11
N GLU A 13 -13.96 -29.27 -3.20
CA GLU A 13 -12.68 -29.15 -3.92
C GLU A 13 -12.51 -27.76 -4.55
N GLU A 14 -13.55 -27.21 -5.19
CA GLU A 14 -13.51 -25.87 -5.79
C GLU A 14 -13.28 -24.78 -4.74
N LEU A 15 -13.92 -24.89 -3.57
CA LEU A 15 -13.71 -23.99 -2.44
C LEU A 15 -12.30 -24.12 -1.87
N ARG A 16 -11.79 -25.34 -1.70
CA ARG A 16 -10.42 -25.57 -1.22
C ARG A 16 -9.39 -24.97 -2.17
N TYR A 17 -9.58 -25.16 -3.48
CA TYR A 17 -8.72 -24.55 -4.49
C TYR A 17 -8.76 -23.02 -4.43
N HIS A 18 -9.95 -22.42 -4.30
CA HIS A 18 -10.08 -20.97 -4.14
C HIS A 18 -9.34 -20.44 -2.91
N ILE A 19 -9.47 -21.11 -1.76
CA ILE A 19 -8.80 -20.74 -0.52
C ILE A 19 -7.28 -20.79 -0.71
N ILE A 20 -6.75 -21.89 -1.25
CA ILE A 20 -5.30 -22.05 -1.50
C ILE A 20 -4.81 -20.98 -2.48
N MET A 21 -5.56 -20.71 -3.55
CA MET A 21 -5.15 -19.69 -4.52
C MET A 21 -5.20 -18.27 -3.95
N GLN A 22 -6.12 -17.99 -3.03
CA GLN A 22 -6.15 -16.72 -2.30
C GLN A 22 -4.96 -16.62 -1.34
N ASP A 23 -4.71 -17.66 -0.55
CA ASP A 23 -3.58 -17.75 0.37
C ASP A 23 -2.25 -17.55 -0.37
N TRP A 24 -2.06 -18.22 -1.51
CA TRP A 24 -0.85 -18.08 -2.32
C TRP A 24 -0.71 -16.68 -2.95
N LYS A 25 -1.81 -16.01 -3.29
CA LYS A 25 -1.78 -14.60 -3.69
C LYS A 25 -1.37 -13.70 -2.52
N PHE A 26 -1.81 -14.00 -1.30
CA PHE A 26 -1.39 -13.28 -0.10
C PHE A 26 0.08 -13.53 0.24
N GLU A 27 0.56 -14.78 0.18
CA GLU A 27 1.98 -15.10 0.40
C GLU A 27 2.87 -14.41 -0.65
N ARG A 28 2.48 -14.43 -1.92
CA ARG A 28 3.21 -13.73 -2.99
C ARG A 28 3.17 -12.22 -2.82
N PHE A 29 2.05 -11.69 -2.33
CA PHE A 29 1.93 -10.31 -1.90
C PHE A 29 2.97 -10.06 -0.80
N GLU A 30 2.94 -10.77 0.33
CA GLU A 30 3.93 -10.68 1.42
C GLU A 30 5.39 -10.75 0.94
N HIS A 31 5.75 -11.71 0.07
CA HIS A 31 7.11 -11.86 -0.47
C HIS A 31 7.55 -10.70 -1.36
N SER A 32 6.63 -10.06 -2.08
CA SER A 32 6.94 -8.84 -2.85
C SER A 32 7.29 -7.64 -1.95
N TYR A 33 7.00 -7.72 -0.65
CA TYR A 33 7.28 -6.68 0.35
C TYR A 33 8.53 -6.90 1.20
N ASP A 34 8.93 -8.16 1.42
CA ASP A 34 10.20 -8.50 2.10
C ASP A 34 11.44 -8.00 1.34
N GLY A 35 11.28 -7.59 0.08
CA GLY A 35 12.26 -6.80 -0.66
C GLY A 35 12.41 -5.37 -0.13
N GLY A 36 13.05 -5.21 1.03
CA GLY A 36 13.73 -3.97 1.45
C GLY A 36 12.83 -2.79 1.84
N GLY A 37 11.80 -3.00 2.66
CA GLY A 37 11.07 -1.91 3.33
C GLY A 37 9.59 -1.75 2.95
N GLY A 38 9.01 -2.71 2.22
CA GLY A 38 7.56 -2.77 1.98
C GLY A 38 6.93 -1.44 1.52
N PRO A 39 5.72 -1.08 1.98
CA PRO A 39 5.04 0.17 1.60
C PRO A 39 5.82 1.42 2.00
N TYR A 40 6.58 1.39 3.11
CA TYR A 40 7.40 2.53 3.56
C TYR A 40 8.36 3.01 2.49
N LYS A 41 9.15 2.09 1.91
CA LYS A 41 10.12 2.45 0.88
C LYS A 41 9.45 3.08 -0.35
N ARG A 42 8.28 2.58 -0.76
CA ARG A 42 7.57 3.10 -1.94
C ARG A 42 6.98 4.48 -1.67
N ILE A 43 6.53 4.73 -0.44
CA ILE A 43 6.11 6.07 -0.01
C ILE A 43 7.30 7.04 -0.05
N ILE A 44 8.45 6.64 0.51
CA ILE A 44 9.67 7.46 0.48
C ILE A 44 10.05 7.80 -0.97
N GLU A 45 10.06 6.81 -1.87
CA GLU A 45 10.32 7.02 -3.30
C GLU A 45 9.32 8.00 -3.93
N CYS A 46 8.02 7.90 -3.63
CA CYS A 46 7.02 8.85 -4.12
C CYS A 46 7.35 10.28 -3.67
N ARG A 47 7.76 10.45 -2.41
CA ARG A 47 8.10 11.76 -1.85
C ARG A 47 9.41 12.33 -2.41
N GLU A 48 10.40 11.48 -2.66
CA GLU A 48 11.66 11.86 -3.31
C GLU A 48 11.43 12.31 -4.76
N ILE A 49 10.59 11.59 -5.50
CA ILE A 49 10.18 11.98 -6.86
C ILE A 49 9.45 13.33 -6.79
N ALA A 50 8.52 13.50 -5.86
CA ALA A 50 7.77 14.75 -5.70
C ALA A 50 8.68 15.96 -5.37
N LYS A 51 9.75 15.77 -4.59
CA LYS A 51 10.78 16.81 -4.40
C LYS A 51 11.55 17.15 -5.68
N SER A 52 11.72 16.17 -6.57
CA SER A 52 12.53 16.29 -7.77
C SER A 52 11.79 16.91 -8.96
N VAL A 53 10.45 16.92 -8.94
CA VAL A 53 9.62 17.40 -10.06
C VAL A 53 9.44 18.92 -10.07
N ASN A 54 10.14 19.65 -9.19
CA ASN A 54 10.14 21.12 -9.14
C ASN A 54 10.59 21.77 -10.46
N ALA A 55 11.38 21.06 -11.27
CA ALA A 55 11.84 21.54 -12.58
C ALA A 55 10.78 21.44 -13.70
N LEU A 56 9.63 20.78 -13.46
CA LEU A 56 8.56 20.66 -14.44
C LEU A 56 7.71 21.94 -14.53
N PRO A 57 7.08 22.20 -15.70
CA PRO A 57 6.04 23.21 -15.84
C PRO A 57 4.93 23.04 -14.79
N ASP A 58 4.34 24.14 -14.34
CA ASP A 58 3.39 24.15 -13.21
C ASP A 58 2.22 23.17 -13.39
N ASP A 59 1.67 23.09 -14.60
CA ASP A 59 0.51 22.25 -14.93
C ASP A 59 0.84 20.76 -14.79
N GLU A 60 1.98 20.35 -15.36
CA GLU A 60 2.49 18.98 -15.31
C GLU A 60 2.92 18.61 -13.90
N ARG A 61 3.62 19.52 -13.21
CA ARG A 61 4.03 19.37 -11.82
C ARG A 61 2.80 19.11 -10.94
N ARG A 62 1.74 19.92 -11.07
CA ARG A 62 0.52 19.77 -10.28
C ARG A 62 -0.13 18.41 -10.49
N VAL A 63 -0.34 17.99 -11.75
CA VAL A 63 -0.94 16.68 -12.05
C VAL A 63 -0.12 15.53 -11.43
N LEU A 64 1.20 15.61 -11.54
CA LEU A 64 2.09 14.59 -11.01
C LEU A 64 2.06 14.54 -9.48
N LEU A 65 2.12 15.70 -8.80
CA LEU A 65 2.02 15.80 -7.35
C LEU A 65 0.69 15.24 -6.82
N HIS A 66 -0.42 15.51 -7.50
CA HIS A 66 -1.72 14.90 -7.13
C HIS A 66 -1.71 13.38 -7.25
N ARG A 67 -1.13 12.83 -8.32
CA ARG A 67 -1.03 11.37 -8.50
C ARG A 67 -0.15 10.73 -7.45
N LEU A 68 1.00 11.35 -7.14
CA LEU A 68 1.91 10.85 -6.11
C LEU A 68 1.26 10.94 -4.72
N ALA A 69 0.58 12.05 -4.40
CA ALA A 69 -0.16 12.20 -3.14
C ALA A 69 -1.26 11.14 -2.98
N TYR A 70 -1.97 10.80 -4.07
CA TYR A 70 -2.96 9.71 -4.06
C TYR A 70 -2.32 8.36 -3.74
N ILE A 71 -1.20 8.02 -4.42
CA ILE A 71 -0.49 6.75 -4.21
C ILE A 71 0.08 6.68 -2.79
N ASP A 72 0.70 7.76 -2.31
CA ASP A 72 1.24 7.90 -0.95
C ASP A 72 0.15 7.66 0.10
N ALA A 73 -1.00 8.33 -0.04
CA ALA A 73 -2.14 8.16 0.87
C ALA A 73 -2.68 6.73 0.85
N TRP A 74 -2.80 6.11 -0.33
CA TRP A 74 -3.24 4.72 -0.46
C TRP A 74 -2.26 3.75 0.20
N LEU A 75 -0.96 3.91 -0.03
CA LEU A 75 0.09 3.09 0.59
C LEU A 75 0.12 3.24 2.11
N ASN A 76 -0.09 4.45 2.64
CA ASN A 76 -0.16 4.67 4.08
C ASN A 76 -1.30 3.88 4.73
N ARG A 77 -2.47 3.78 4.08
CA ARG A 77 -3.60 2.99 4.58
C ARG A 77 -3.28 1.49 4.68
N LEU A 78 -2.31 1.02 3.89
CA LEU A 78 -1.91 -0.38 3.89
C LEU A 78 -0.81 -0.70 4.89
N ILE A 79 -0.11 0.29 5.44
CA ILE A 79 0.97 0.09 6.43
C ILE A 79 0.53 -0.83 7.58
N PRO A 80 -0.62 -0.62 8.26
CA PRO A 80 -1.00 -1.46 9.40
C PRO A 80 -1.17 -2.94 9.02
N LEU A 81 -1.77 -3.19 7.85
CA LEU A 81 -2.02 -4.54 7.34
C LEU A 81 -0.72 -5.23 6.92
N MET A 82 0.18 -4.48 6.30
CA MET A 82 1.36 -5.04 5.63
C MET A 82 2.61 -5.09 6.50
N THR A 83 2.55 -4.50 7.69
CA THR A 83 3.67 -4.42 8.62
C THR A 83 3.39 -5.15 9.93
N GLU A 84 2.29 -5.92 9.99
CA GLU A 84 1.89 -6.70 11.15
C GLU A 84 2.98 -7.67 11.62
N ARG A 85 3.68 -8.30 10.66
CA ARG A 85 4.77 -9.25 10.94
C ARG A 85 6.17 -8.61 10.97
N MET A 86 6.27 -7.30 10.75
CA MET A 86 7.55 -6.59 10.77
C MET A 86 8.05 -6.49 12.22
N LYS A 87 9.36 -6.64 12.42
CA LYS A 87 9.94 -6.45 13.76
C LYS A 87 9.70 -5.01 14.22
N PRO A 88 9.37 -4.78 15.51
CA PRO A 88 9.11 -3.43 16.02
C PRO A 88 10.23 -2.43 15.71
N CYS A 89 11.50 -2.83 15.87
CA CYS A 89 12.65 -1.96 15.60
C CYS A 89 12.76 -1.54 14.12
N ASP A 90 12.42 -2.44 13.20
CA ASP A 90 12.47 -2.15 11.77
C ASP A 90 11.33 -1.21 11.40
N LYS A 91 10.14 -1.45 11.96
CA LYS A 91 8.98 -0.57 11.80
C LYS A 91 9.28 0.85 12.30
N GLU A 92 9.83 0.99 13.50
CA GLU A 92 10.23 2.28 14.07
C GLU A 92 11.30 3.01 13.23
N ALA A 93 12.23 2.27 12.59
CA ALA A 93 13.21 2.86 11.70
C ALA A 93 12.54 3.42 10.43
N TRP A 94 11.58 2.69 9.87
CA TRP A 94 10.82 3.16 8.70
C TRP A 94 9.86 4.31 9.00
N ASP A 95 9.17 4.27 10.15
CA ASP A 95 8.32 5.37 10.62
C ASP A 95 9.13 6.66 10.79
N ARG A 96 10.35 6.56 11.33
CA ARG A 96 11.28 7.69 11.42
C ARG A 96 11.69 8.19 10.03
N ALA A 97 12.09 7.30 9.14
CA ALA A 97 12.46 7.67 7.77
C ALA A 97 11.30 8.36 7.01
N LEU A 98 10.05 7.92 7.22
CA LEU A 98 8.88 8.61 6.69
C LEU A 98 8.66 9.99 7.32
N SER A 99 8.93 10.13 8.61
CA SER A 99 8.76 11.38 9.34
C SER A 99 9.79 12.45 8.92
N ASP A 100 10.98 12.03 8.49
CA ASP A 100 12.02 12.93 7.95
C ASP A 100 11.60 13.62 6.64
N ILE A 101 10.63 13.05 5.93
CA ILE A 101 10.10 13.58 4.68
C ILE A 101 8.57 13.64 4.78
N PRO A 102 7.99 14.61 5.52
CA PRO A 102 6.54 14.64 5.75
C PRO A 102 5.77 14.98 4.47
N ALA A 103 4.63 14.32 4.27
CA ALA A 103 3.82 14.45 3.04
C ALA A 103 3.37 15.89 2.80
N GLU A 104 3.05 16.63 3.86
CA GLU A 104 2.62 18.03 3.83
C GLU A 104 3.71 18.93 3.23
N SER A 105 4.98 18.65 3.57
CA SER A 105 6.12 19.41 3.05
C SER A 105 6.43 19.14 1.58
N VAL A 106 5.90 18.04 1.04
CA VAL A 106 6.24 17.53 -0.30
C VAL A 106 5.14 17.81 -1.30
N TYR A 107 3.89 17.54 -0.93
CA TYR A 107 2.75 17.65 -1.84
C TYR A 107 1.99 18.97 -1.69
N GLY A 108 2.13 19.66 -0.56
CA GLY A 108 1.37 20.89 -0.25
C GLY A 108 -0.14 20.66 -0.42
N ASP A 109 -0.78 21.53 -1.19
CA ASP A 109 -2.23 21.51 -1.40
C ASP A 109 -2.76 20.22 -2.04
N ALA A 110 -1.93 19.49 -2.79
CA ALA A 110 -2.34 18.23 -3.43
C ALA A 110 -2.73 17.15 -2.41
N LEU A 111 -2.20 17.24 -1.18
CA LEU A 111 -2.48 16.28 -0.11
C LEU A 111 -3.91 16.40 0.45
N HIS A 112 -4.50 17.60 0.43
CA HIS A 112 -5.82 17.87 1.01
C HIS A 112 -6.95 17.03 0.39
N TYR A 113 -6.77 16.58 -0.85
CA TYR A 113 -7.75 15.75 -1.57
C TYR A 113 -7.78 14.29 -1.10
N PHE A 114 -6.74 13.83 -0.39
CA PHE A 114 -6.54 12.42 -0.07
C PHE A 114 -6.43 12.15 1.45
N GLN A 115 -6.38 13.21 2.26
CA GLN A 115 -6.45 13.15 3.73
C GLN A 115 -7.85 12.89 4.29
N GLN A 116 -8.90 12.84 3.46
CA GLN A 116 -10.24 12.49 3.94
C GLN A 116 -10.38 10.97 4.10
N GLU A 117 -10.16 10.52 5.34
CA GLU A 117 -10.92 9.48 6.08
C GLU A 117 -10.14 9.04 7.34
N VAL A 118 -10.02 9.93 8.33
CA VAL A 118 -9.92 9.55 9.75
C VAL A 118 -10.71 10.58 10.56
N ARG A 119 -12.04 10.51 10.49
CA ARG A 119 -12.92 11.15 11.49
C ARG A 119 -13.95 10.10 11.91
N GLY A 120 -13.78 9.58 13.13
CA GLY A 120 -14.75 8.72 13.81
C GLY A 120 -14.24 7.31 14.01
#